data_AF-A0A9C6WE69-F1
#
_entry.id   AF-A0A9C6WE69-F1
#
_cell.length_a   1.000
_cell.length_b   1.000
_cell.length_c   1.000
_cell.angle_alpha   90.00
_cell.angle_beta   90.00
_cell.angle_gamma   90.00
#
_symmetry.space_group_name_H-M   'P 1'
#
loop_
_entity.id
_entity.type
_entity.pdbx_description
1 polymer ?
#
loop_
_entity_poly.entity_id
_entity_poly.type
_entity_poly.pdbx_seq_one_letter_code
_entity_poly.pdbx_strand_id
1 'polypeptide(L)'
;MRYGDNFDGKTTSLCVRCAVYYDPDTAKEDPSKQGVCSNFLCNSKPGDKIKITGPSGKIMLLPEDDPNATHIMIATGTGVAPFRGYLRRMFMESVPKFKFGGLAWLFLGVANTDSLLYDDEFTKYHKDYPDNFRYEKALNREQKNRSGSKMYVQDKTEEYRDEIFKLLDNGAHIYFCGLKGMMPGIQDTLKKVAEQRGENWEDKLSQLKKNKQWHVEVY
;
A
#
# COMPACT_ATOMS: atom_id res chain seq x y z
N MET A 1 -0.86 9.22 -10.17
CA MET A 1 -2.20 8.86 -10.70
C MET A 1 -2.45 9.65 -11.97
N ARG A 2 -2.99 9.02 -13.02
CA ARG A 2 -3.37 9.68 -14.28
C ARG A 2 -4.82 10.18 -14.26
N TYR A 3 -5.68 9.52 -13.49
CA TYR A 3 -7.09 9.84 -13.36
C TYR A 3 -7.48 9.98 -11.89
N GLY A 4 -8.32 10.98 -11.60
CA GLY A 4 -9.10 11.07 -10.37
C GLY A 4 -10.36 10.21 -10.46
N ASP A 5 -11.24 10.34 -9.48
CA ASP A 5 -12.42 9.48 -9.34
C ASP A 5 -13.45 9.59 -10.46
N ASN A 6 -13.40 10.64 -11.28
CA ASN A 6 -14.30 10.84 -12.40
C ASN A 6 -13.82 10.19 -13.71
N PHE A 7 -12.61 9.65 -13.75
CA PHE A 7 -12.02 9.00 -14.94
C PHE A 7 -12.00 9.86 -16.22
N ASP A 8 -12.06 11.18 -16.08
CA ASP A 8 -12.19 12.15 -17.18
C ASP A 8 -10.85 12.73 -17.66
N GLY A 9 -9.76 12.40 -16.97
CA GLY A 9 -8.43 12.94 -17.21
C GLY A 9 -8.27 14.41 -16.79
N LYS A 10 -9.28 14.99 -16.14
CA LYS A 10 -9.30 16.39 -15.67
C LYS A 10 -9.22 16.50 -14.15
N THR A 11 -9.39 15.37 -13.46
CA THR A 11 -9.38 15.28 -12.00
C THR A 11 -8.17 14.52 -11.49
N THR A 12 -7.78 14.80 -10.25
CA THR A 12 -6.83 14.01 -9.46
C THR A 12 -7.42 13.82 -8.06
N SER A 13 -7.19 12.66 -7.45
CA SER A 13 -7.72 12.32 -6.12
C SER A 13 -6.57 12.11 -5.13
N LEU A 14 -6.80 12.46 -3.87
CA LEU A 14 -5.87 12.27 -2.77
C LEU A 14 -6.54 11.45 -1.66
N CYS A 15 -5.75 10.63 -0.96
CA CYS A 15 -6.18 9.95 0.26
C CYS A 15 -5.49 10.62 1.45
N VAL A 16 -6.23 11.40 2.23
CA VAL A 16 -5.68 12.24 3.29
C VAL A 16 -6.24 11.82 4.64
N ARG A 17 -5.36 11.55 5.59
CA ARG A 17 -5.73 11.37 7.00
C ARG A 17 -5.59 12.71 7.72
N CYS A 18 -6.68 13.18 8.34
CA CYS A 18 -6.64 14.39 9.15
C CYS A 18 -5.77 14.15 10.38
N ALA A 19 -4.80 15.02 10.61
CA ALA A 19 -3.87 14.90 11.73
C ALA A 19 -4.37 15.74 12.90
N VAL A 20 -4.95 15.07 13.89
CA VAL A 20 -5.51 15.69 15.10
C VAL A 20 -4.58 15.40 16.28
N TYR A 21 -4.35 16.40 17.12
CA TYR A 21 -3.56 16.25 18.33
C TYR A 21 -4.49 16.07 19.54
N TYR A 22 -4.18 15.06 20.34
CA TYR A 22 -4.78 14.84 21.65
C TYR A 22 -3.67 14.88 22.69
N ASP A 23 -3.88 15.67 23.73
CA ASP A 23 -2.96 15.73 24.88
C ASP A 23 -2.86 14.35 25.54
N PRO A 24 -1.65 13.82 25.79
CA PRO A 24 -1.47 12.45 26.24
C PRO A 24 -1.99 12.19 27.65
N ASP A 25 -2.03 13.21 28.50
CA ASP A 25 -2.43 13.07 29.91
C ASP A 25 -3.95 13.27 30.08
N THR A 26 -4.50 14.26 29.36
CA THR A 26 -5.90 14.67 29.50
C THR A 26 -6.81 14.12 28.41
N ALA A 27 -6.25 13.53 27.34
CA ALA A 27 -6.94 13.11 26.12
C ALA A 27 -7.78 14.23 25.46
N LYS A 28 -7.53 15.49 25.81
CA LYS A 28 -8.23 16.63 25.24
C LYS A 28 -7.63 16.99 23.90
N GLU A 29 -8.49 17.29 22.94
CA GLU A 29 -8.07 17.82 21.65
C GLU A 29 -7.50 19.23 21.81
N ASP A 30 -6.38 19.50 21.14
CA ASP A 30 -5.80 20.84 21.03
C ASP A 30 -5.78 21.28 19.55
N PRO A 31 -6.78 22.06 19.11
CA PRO A 31 -6.87 22.52 17.73
C PRO A 31 -5.67 23.36 17.27
N SER A 32 -4.91 23.94 18.20
CA SER A 32 -3.72 24.74 17.87
C SER A 32 -2.52 23.87 17.41
N LYS A 33 -2.55 22.57 17.75
CA LYS A 33 -1.50 21.59 17.42
C LYS A 33 -1.88 20.63 16.30
N GLN A 34 -3.00 20.86 15.63
CA GLN A 34 -3.45 20.02 14.51
C GLN A 34 -2.58 20.22 13.26
N GLY A 35 -2.55 19.20 12.39
CA GLY A 35 -1.86 19.30 11.10
C GLY A 35 -2.56 20.30 10.18
N VAL A 36 -1.85 21.35 9.79
CA VAL A 36 -2.43 22.46 9.00
C VAL A 36 -2.98 21.97 7.65
N CYS A 37 -2.16 21.30 6.84
CA CYS A 37 -2.53 20.92 5.47
C CYS A 37 -3.56 19.78 5.43
N SER A 38 -3.42 18.76 6.30
CA SER A 38 -4.33 17.62 6.29
C SER A 38 -5.75 18.03 6.71
N ASN A 39 -5.90 18.86 7.74
CA ASN A 39 -7.21 19.37 8.15
C ASN A 39 -7.78 20.36 7.13
N PHE A 40 -6.95 21.22 6.50
CA PHE A 40 -7.38 22.07 5.39
C PHE A 40 -8.00 21.24 4.24
N LEU A 41 -7.33 20.17 3.81
CA LEU A 41 -7.82 19.30 2.74
C LEU A 41 -9.08 18.52 3.17
N CYS A 42 -9.11 17.97 4.38
CA CYS A 42 -10.29 17.26 4.89
C CYS A 42 -11.53 18.15 5.01
N ASN A 43 -11.34 19.44 5.34
CA ASN A 43 -12.43 20.41 5.54
C ASN A 43 -12.79 21.21 4.27
N SER A 44 -12.05 21.00 3.17
CA SER A 44 -12.32 21.68 1.89
C SER A 44 -13.66 21.24 1.29
N LYS A 45 -14.34 22.17 0.63
CA LYS A 45 -15.64 21.95 -0.01
C LYS A 45 -15.56 22.12 -1.53
N PRO A 46 -16.50 21.54 -2.29
CA PRO A 46 -16.59 21.79 -3.72
C PRO A 46 -16.63 23.31 -4.02
N GLY A 47 -15.71 23.76 -4.88
CA GLY A 47 -15.53 25.16 -5.23
C GLY A 47 -14.29 25.82 -4.63
N ASP A 48 -13.76 25.27 -3.52
CA ASP A 48 -12.55 25.78 -2.88
C ASP A 48 -11.33 25.69 -3.81
N LYS A 49 -10.44 26.67 -3.69
CA LYS A 49 -9.21 26.74 -4.50
C LYS A 49 -8.04 26.14 -3.73
N ILE A 50 -7.41 25.13 -4.32
CA ILE A 50 -6.26 24.43 -3.77
C ILE A 50 -5.04 24.73 -4.64
N LYS A 51 -3.93 25.14 -4.00
CA LYS A 51 -2.64 25.29 -4.70
C LYS A 51 -2.00 23.92 -4.84
N ILE A 52 -1.70 23.52 -6.07
CA ILE A 52 -1.11 22.21 -6.40
C ILE A 52 0.29 22.41 -6.99
N THR A 53 1.24 21.56 -6.59
CA THR A 53 2.58 21.46 -7.17
C THR A 53 2.86 20.01 -7.59
N GLY A 54 3.84 19.78 -8.47
CA GLY A 54 4.19 18.44 -8.99
C GLY A 54 3.79 18.19 -10.44
N PRO A 55 3.70 16.91 -10.89
CA PRO A 55 3.94 15.69 -10.10
C PRO A 55 5.42 15.51 -9.73
N SER A 56 5.68 14.81 -8.63
CA SER A 56 7.02 14.42 -8.17
C SER A 56 7.03 12.93 -7.81
N GLY A 57 8.23 12.36 -7.67
CA GLY A 57 8.42 10.94 -7.36
C GLY A 57 8.60 10.05 -8.61
N LYS A 58 9.55 9.12 -8.52
CA LYS A 58 9.81 8.09 -9.55
C LYS A 58 9.86 6.66 -8.98
N ILE A 59 9.85 6.53 -7.65
CA ILE A 59 10.02 5.25 -6.94
C ILE A 59 8.78 4.38 -7.11
N MET A 60 7.59 4.98 -6.95
CA MET A 60 6.30 4.29 -7.04
C MET A 60 5.68 4.43 -8.44
N LEU A 61 6.50 4.25 -9.49
CA LEU A 61 5.98 4.09 -10.85
C LEU A 61 5.71 2.60 -11.10
N LEU A 62 4.58 2.30 -11.74
CA LEU A 62 4.24 0.95 -12.15
C LEU A 62 5.10 0.54 -13.36
N PRO A 63 5.87 -0.56 -13.28
CA PRO A 63 6.46 -1.21 -14.45
C PRO A 63 5.33 -1.77 -15.32
N GLU A 64 5.31 -1.38 -16.58
CA GLU A 64 4.29 -1.80 -17.57
C GLU A 64 4.92 -2.55 -18.76
N ASP A 65 6.22 -2.82 -18.69
CA ASP A 65 7.00 -3.53 -19.69
C ASP A 65 6.63 -5.02 -19.78
N ASP A 66 6.32 -5.66 -18.65
CA ASP A 66 5.71 -6.98 -18.59
C ASP A 66 4.28 -6.91 -18.04
N PRO A 67 3.23 -7.09 -18.87
CA PRO A 67 1.84 -7.08 -18.41
C PRO A 67 1.49 -8.29 -17.52
N ASN A 68 2.35 -9.31 -17.45
CA ASN A 68 2.16 -10.49 -16.61
C ASN A 68 3.01 -10.44 -15.33
N ALA A 69 3.68 -9.32 -15.07
CA ALA A 69 4.49 -9.14 -13.87
C ALA A 69 3.65 -9.34 -12.59
N THR A 70 4.30 -9.86 -11.55
CA THR A 70 3.69 -9.96 -10.22
C THR A 70 3.99 -8.70 -9.42
N HIS A 71 2.96 -8.11 -8.81
CA HIS A 71 3.05 -6.91 -7.98
C HIS A 71 2.52 -7.18 -6.57
N ILE A 72 3.41 -7.20 -5.58
CA ILE A 72 3.11 -7.35 -4.16
C ILE A 72 3.06 -5.96 -3.54
N MET A 73 1.90 -5.54 -3.05
CA MET A 73 1.61 -4.19 -2.59
C MET A 73 1.32 -4.19 -1.10
N ILE A 74 2.19 -3.59 -0.30
CA ILE A 74 2.07 -3.56 1.16
C ILE A 74 1.76 -2.12 1.61
N ALA A 75 0.56 -1.93 2.15
CA ALA A 75 0.03 -0.64 2.58
C ALA A 75 -0.31 -0.60 4.08
N THR A 76 -0.11 0.57 4.68
CA THR A 76 -0.76 0.93 5.95
C THR A 76 -1.52 2.25 5.82
N GLY A 77 -2.79 2.25 6.22
CA GLY A 77 -3.67 3.43 6.15
C GLY A 77 -3.66 4.11 4.77
N THR A 78 -3.36 5.40 4.72
CA THR A 78 -3.29 6.21 3.49
C THR A 78 -2.24 5.74 2.48
N GLY A 79 -1.32 4.85 2.88
CA GLY A 79 -0.38 4.19 1.98
C GLY A 79 -1.03 3.33 0.88
N VAL A 80 -2.34 3.07 0.97
CA VAL A 80 -3.10 2.39 -0.09
C VAL A 80 -3.27 3.25 -1.35
N ALA A 81 -3.07 4.57 -1.26
CA ALA A 81 -3.31 5.53 -2.35
C ALA A 81 -2.64 5.16 -3.69
N PRO A 82 -1.32 4.89 -3.78
CA PRO A 82 -0.71 4.46 -5.04
C PRO A 82 -1.32 3.17 -5.59
N PHE A 83 -1.61 2.21 -4.71
CA PHE A 83 -2.11 0.88 -5.10
C PHE A 83 -3.53 0.93 -5.63
N ARG A 84 -4.38 1.84 -5.12
CA ARG A 84 -5.68 2.09 -5.74
C ARG A 84 -5.53 2.54 -7.20
N GLY A 85 -4.53 3.37 -7.49
CA GLY A 85 -4.22 3.80 -8.86
C GLY A 85 -3.74 2.64 -9.74
N TYR A 86 -2.89 1.76 -9.20
CA TYR A 86 -2.41 0.58 -9.91
C TYR A 86 -3.56 -0.38 -10.22
N LEU A 87 -4.39 -0.71 -9.22
CA LEU A 87 -5.47 -1.68 -9.35
C LEU A 87 -6.56 -1.19 -10.30
N ARG A 88 -6.90 0.11 -10.30
CA ARG A 88 -7.79 0.68 -11.32
C ARG A 88 -7.22 0.51 -12.71
N ARG A 89 -5.93 0.78 -12.90
CA ARG A 89 -5.25 0.60 -14.18
C ARG A 89 -5.18 -0.86 -14.63
N MET A 90 -5.05 -1.80 -13.70
CA MET A 90 -4.97 -3.24 -13.98
C MET A 90 -6.35 -3.84 -14.28
N PHE A 91 -7.39 -3.45 -13.54
CA PHE A 91 -8.66 -4.18 -13.52
C PHE A 91 -9.90 -3.37 -13.89
N MET A 92 -9.88 -2.04 -13.79
CA MET A 92 -11.07 -1.20 -13.99
C MET A 92 -11.03 -0.41 -15.31
N GLU A 93 -9.88 0.14 -15.66
CA GLU A 93 -9.71 0.95 -16.86
C GLU A 93 -9.57 0.08 -18.10
N SER A 94 -10.27 0.44 -19.18
CA SER A 94 -10.02 -0.16 -20.50
C SER A 94 -8.83 0.54 -21.16
N VAL A 95 -7.62 -0.02 -20.98
CA VAL A 95 -6.39 0.54 -21.54
C VAL A 95 -5.87 -0.37 -22.65
N PRO A 96 -6.08 -0.05 -23.95
CA PRO A 96 -5.70 -0.95 -25.04
C PRO A 96 -4.22 -1.34 -25.07
N LYS A 97 -3.34 -0.46 -24.58
CA LYS A 97 -1.88 -0.66 -24.54
C LYS A 97 -1.38 -1.41 -23.29
N PHE A 98 -2.23 -1.64 -22.31
CA PHE A 98 -1.86 -2.31 -21.06
C PHE A 98 -3.02 -3.19 -20.60
N LYS A 99 -2.88 -4.50 -20.81
CA LYS A 99 -3.84 -5.50 -20.32
C LYS A 99 -3.12 -6.37 -19.30
N PHE A 100 -3.42 -6.14 -18.03
CA PHE A 100 -2.78 -6.89 -16.96
C PHE A 100 -3.25 -8.34 -16.97
N GLY A 101 -2.29 -9.27 -16.99
CA GLY A 101 -2.52 -10.72 -16.90
C GLY A 101 -1.72 -11.39 -15.78
N GLY A 102 -0.98 -10.61 -15.00
CA GLY A 102 -0.15 -11.09 -13.90
C GLY A 102 -0.91 -11.28 -12.60
N LEU A 103 -0.16 -11.30 -11.49
CA LEU A 103 -0.71 -11.37 -10.13
C LEU A 103 -0.51 -10.04 -9.40
N ALA A 104 -1.60 -9.43 -8.97
CA ALA A 104 -1.61 -8.29 -8.06
C ALA A 104 -2.01 -8.77 -6.67
N TRP A 105 -1.18 -8.50 -5.66
CA TRP A 105 -1.44 -8.94 -4.30
C TRP A 105 -1.34 -7.78 -3.32
N LEU A 106 -2.50 -7.34 -2.80
CA LEU A 106 -2.59 -6.23 -1.85
C LEU A 106 -2.65 -6.74 -0.41
N PHE A 107 -1.76 -6.22 0.43
CA PHE A 107 -1.80 -6.31 1.88
C PHE A 107 -2.14 -4.94 2.46
N LEU A 108 -3.26 -4.83 3.19
CA LEU A 108 -3.72 -3.59 3.77
C LEU A 108 -3.83 -3.69 5.31
N GLY A 109 -2.96 -2.96 6.00
CA GLY A 109 -3.03 -2.77 7.44
C GLY A 109 -3.83 -1.53 7.85
N VAL A 110 -4.89 -1.72 8.64
CA VAL A 110 -5.72 -0.65 9.21
C VAL A 110 -6.08 -0.93 10.67
N ALA A 111 -6.72 0.02 11.35
CA ALA A 111 -7.07 -0.14 12.74
C ALA A 111 -8.19 -1.18 12.95
N ASN A 112 -9.27 -1.07 12.19
CA ASN A 112 -10.49 -1.86 12.34
C ASN A 112 -11.24 -1.88 11.00
N THR A 113 -12.36 -2.60 10.92
CA THR A 113 -13.15 -2.72 9.69
C THR A 113 -13.62 -1.34 9.19
N ASP A 114 -14.06 -0.45 10.09
CA ASP A 114 -14.48 0.92 9.74
C ASP A 114 -13.35 1.79 9.17
N SER A 115 -12.09 1.42 9.41
CA SER A 115 -10.93 2.13 8.88
C SER A 115 -10.47 1.60 7.53
N LEU A 116 -11.16 0.60 6.95
CA LEU A 116 -10.82 0.10 5.62
C LEU A 116 -11.11 1.17 4.57
N LEU A 117 -10.12 1.40 3.72
CA LEU A 117 -10.18 2.39 2.66
C LEU A 117 -10.42 1.65 1.35
N TYR A 118 -11.52 1.99 0.67
CA TYR A 118 -11.88 1.44 -0.65
C TYR A 118 -12.13 -0.08 -0.67
N ASP A 119 -12.55 -0.66 0.47
CA ASP A 119 -12.75 -2.12 0.63
C ASP A 119 -13.70 -2.71 -0.42
N ASP A 120 -14.79 -2.02 -0.72
CA ASP A 120 -15.77 -2.43 -1.73
C ASP A 120 -15.14 -2.58 -3.12
N GLU A 121 -14.23 -1.66 -3.47
CA GLU A 121 -13.54 -1.66 -4.76
C GLU A 121 -12.57 -2.84 -4.85
N PHE A 122 -11.79 -3.09 -3.81
CA PHE A 122 -10.83 -4.20 -3.78
C PHE A 122 -11.52 -5.56 -3.68
N THR A 123 -12.57 -5.66 -2.88
CA THR A 123 -13.37 -6.88 -2.76
C THR A 123 -14.05 -7.23 -4.08
N LYS A 124 -14.48 -6.23 -4.85
CA LYS A 124 -14.96 -6.43 -6.22
C LYS A 124 -13.87 -7.01 -7.12
N TYR A 125 -12.66 -6.46 -7.13
CA TYR A 125 -11.57 -7.03 -7.93
C TYR A 125 -11.24 -8.46 -7.52
N HIS A 126 -11.29 -8.78 -6.22
CA HIS A 126 -10.97 -10.12 -5.73
C HIS A 126 -11.99 -11.15 -6.20
N LYS A 127 -13.26 -10.73 -6.32
CA LYS A 127 -14.34 -11.55 -6.87
C LYS A 127 -14.29 -11.66 -8.39
N ASP A 128 -14.05 -10.56 -9.08
CA ASP A 128 -14.12 -10.49 -10.55
C ASP A 128 -12.85 -11.05 -11.22
N TYR A 129 -11.71 -11.02 -10.53
CA TYR A 129 -10.40 -11.48 -11.01
C TYR A 129 -9.68 -12.40 -9.99
N PRO A 130 -10.29 -13.53 -9.57
CA PRO A 130 -9.76 -14.36 -8.48
C PRO A 130 -8.39 -14.97 -8.79
N ASP A 131 -8.06 -15.19 -10.07
CA ASP A 131 -6.76 -15.73 -10.49
C ASP A 131 -5.65 -14.66 -10.56
N ASN A 132 -6.04 -13.37 -10.65
CA ASN A 132 -5.11 -12.26 -10.86
C ASN A 132 -5.03 -11.30 -9.67
N PHE A 133 -5.99 -11.32 -8.73
CA PHE A 133 -6.00 -10.41 -7.59
C PHE A 133 -6.24 -11.11 -6.25
N ARG A 134 -5.30 -10.91 -5.33
CA ARG A 134 -5.38 -11.34 -3.93
C ARG A 134 -5.41 -10.15 -2.99
N TYR A 135 -6.22 -10.25 -1.95
CA TYR A 135 -6.43 -9.16 -1.01
C TYR A 135 -6.42 -9.64 0.44
N GLU A 136 -5.42 -9.17 1.19
CA GLU A 136 -5.18 -9.52 2.58
C GLU A 136 -5.35 -8.29 3.48
N LYS A 137 -6.15 -8.46 4.54
CA LYS A 137 -6.44 -7.40 5.52
C LYS A 137 -5.80 -7.74 6.86
N ALA A 138 -5.15 -6.74 7.48
CA ALA A 138 -4.63 -6.81 8.84
C ALA A 138 -5.32 -5.75 9.71
N LEU A 139 -6.21 -6.19 10.60
CA LEU A 139 -7.05 -5.32 11.44
C LEU A 139 -6.52 -5.29 12.88
N ASN A 140 -5.73 -4.26 13.24
CA ASN A 140 -4.95 -4.29 14.47
C ASN A 140 -5.75 -4.19 15.79
N ARG A 141 -7.01 -3.77 15.75
CA ARG A 141 -7.93 -3.71 16.91
C ARG A 141 -8.90 -4.89 16.97
N GLU A 142 -9.03 -5.68 15.91
CA GLU A 142 -10.02 -6.75 15.78
C GLU A 142 -9.39 -8.15 15.67
N GLN A 143 -8.16 -8.23 15.16
CA GLN A 143 -7.45 -9.49 14.93
C GLN A 143 -6.22 -9.60 15.82
N LYS A 144 -5.87 -10.84 16.15
CA LYS A 144 -4.69 -11.21 16.93
C LYS A 144 -3.74 -12.03 16.09
N ASN A 145 -2.44 -11.74 16.19
CA ASN A 145 -1.40 -12.55 15.57
C ASN A 145 -1.15 -13.84 16.39
N ARG A 146 -0.19 -14.66 15.95
CA ARG A 146 0.16 -15.94 16.58
C ARG A 146 0.59 -15.82 18.04
N SER A 147 1.11 -14.67 18.48
CA SER A 147 1.50 -14.42 19.88
C SER A 147 0.39 -13.79 20.73
N GLY A 148 -0.83 -13.64 20.21
CA GLY A 148 -1.94 -12.99 20.90
C GLY A 148 -1.85 -11.45 20.93
N SER A 149 -0.86 -10.89 20.24
CA SER A 149 -0.66 -9.44 20.06
C SER A 149 -1.53 -8.91 18.91
N LYS A 150 -1.58 -7.58 18.76
CA LYS A 150 -2.34 -6.93 17.67
C LYS A 150 -1.85 -7.40 16.30
N MET A 151 -2.77 -7.68 15.38
CA MET A 151 -2.45 -8.06 14.00
C MET A 151 -2.01 -6.84 13.18
N TYR A 152 -0.79 -6.85 12.67
CA TYR A 152 -0.29 -5.84 11.74
C TYR A 152 0.01 -6.43 10.38
N VAL A 153 0.33 -5.56 9.42
CA VAL A 153 0.61 -5.99 8.04
C VAL A 153 1.83 -6.91 7.97
N GLN A 154 2.85 -6.70 8.83
CA GLN A 154 4.02 -7.58 8.90
C GLN A 154 3.67 -9.01 9.33
N ASP A 155 2.69 -9.17 10.22
CA ASP A 155 2.23 -10.50 10.66
C ASP A 155 1.54 -11.22 9.50
N LYS A 156 0.71 -10.50 8.72
CA LYS A 156 0.12 -11.04 7.48
C LYS A 156 1.16 -11.39 6.44
N THR A 157 2.18 -10.55 6.24
CA THR A 157 3.29 -10.91 5.34
C THR A 157 4.08 -12.11 5.85
N GLU A 158 4.16 -12.32 7.17
CA GLU A 158 4.81 -13.49 7.75
C GLU A 158 4.02 -14.78 7.48
N GLU A 159 2.68 -14.74 7.50
CA GLU A 159 1.85 -15.89 7.16
C GLU A 159 2.12 -16.42 5.74
N TYR A 160 2.44 -15.52 4.81
CA TYR A 160 2.69 -15.83 3.40
C TYR A 160 4.18 -15.71 3.01
N ARG A 161 5.08 -15.71 3.99
CA ARG A 161 6.48 -15.34 3.79
C ARG A 161 7.20 -16.18 2.73
N ASP A 162 6.94 -17.49 2.70
CA ASP A 162 7.56 -18.43 1.75
C ASP A 162 7.06 -18.19 0.33
N GLU A 163 5.77 -17.88 0.19
CA GLU A 163 5.15 -17.56 -1.10
C GLU A 163 5.63 -16.22 -1.63
N ILE A 164 5.68 -15.19 -0.78
CA ILE A 164 6.24 -13.87 -1.12
C ILE A 164 7.70 -14.04 -1.58
N PHE A 165 8.52 -14.81 -0.84
CA PHE A 165 9.92 -15.05 -1.21
C PHE A 165 10.03 -15.75 -2.57
N LYS A 166 9.21 -16.77 -2.83
CA LYS A 166 9.18 -17.47 -4.13
C LYS A 166 8.78 -16.54 -5.27
N LEU A 167 7.81 -15.65 -5.05
CA LEU A 167 7.41 -14.65 -6.06
C LEU A 167 8.55 -13.66 -6.32
N LEU A 168 9.26 -13.21 -5.29
CA LEU A 168 10.43 -12.34 -5.42
C LEU A 168 11.56 -13.00 -6.22
N ASP A 169 11.82 -14.30 -5.99
CA ASP A 169 12.78 -15.10 -6.75
C ASP A 169 12.42 -15.15 -8.25
N ASN A 170 11.11 -15.17 -8.55
CA ASN A 170 10.58 -15.21 -9.91
C ASN A 170 10.41 -13.83 -10.57
N GLY A 171 11.00 -12.77 -10.00
CA GLY A 171 10.96 -11.44 -10.63
C GLY A 171 9.83 -10.53 -10.16
N ALA A 172 9.06 -10.89 -9.12
CA ALA A 172 8.00 -10.02 -8.62
C ALA A 172 8.53 -8.66 -8.14
N HIS A 173 7.74 -7.62 -8.34
CA HIS A 173 7.95 -6.31 -7.73
C HIS A 173 7.21 -6.23 -6.40
N ILE A 174 7.87 -5.69 -5.38
CA ILE A 174 7.31 -5.45 -4.06
C ILE A 174 7.34 -3.97 -3.72
N TYR A 175 6.20 -3.46 -3.25
CA TYR A 175 5.98 -2.05 -2.96
C TYR A 175 5.58 -1.86 -1.51
N PHE A 176 6.12 -0.82 -0.88
CA PHE A 176 5.83 -0.45 0.50
C PHE A 176 5.41 1.01 0.56
N CYS A 177 4.18 1.28 1.01
CA CYS A 177 3.71 2.65 1.20
C CYS A 177 2.90 2.82 2.50
N GLY A 178 3.11 3.93 3.20
CA GLY A 178 2.42 4.26 4.45
C GLY A 178 3.39 4.65 5.56
N LEU A 179 3.09 4.23 6.80
CA LEU A 179 3.84 4.61 7.99
C LEU A 179 5.22 3.95 8.01
N LYS A 180 6.27 4.73 8.28
CA LYS A 180 7.66 4.22 8.45
C LYS A 180 7.79 3.04 9.41
N GLY A 181 6.96 3.00 10.45
CA GLY A 181 6.96 1.96 11.47
C GLY A 181 6.66 0.54 10.97
N MET A 182 6.11 0.37 9.76
CA MET A 182 5.85 -0.96 9.21
C MET A 182 7.11 -1.65 8.65
N MET A 183 8.11 -0.87 8.22
CA MET A 183 9.27 -1.40 7.49
C MET A 183 10.14 -2.36 8.31
N PRO A 184 10.51 -2.05 9.57
CA PRO A 184 11.41 -2.92 10.34
C PRO A 184 10.84 -4.33 10.51
N GLY A 185 9.56 -4.45 10.87
CA GLY A 185 8.91 -5.75 11.07
C GLY A 185 8.86 -6.59 9.80
N ILE A 186 8.63 -5.97 8.62
CA ILE A 186 8.62 -6.72 7.36
C ILE A 186 10.04 -7.14 6.95
N GLN A 187 11.03 -6.25 7.11
CA GLN A 187 12.43 -6.58 6.81
C GLN A 187 12.94 -7.71 7.71
N ASP A 188 12.62 -7.69 9.00
CA ASP A 188 12.99 -8.76 9.93
C ASP A 188 12.37 -10.10 9.53
N THR A 189 11.10 -10.10 9.10
CA THR A 189 10.43 -11.31 8.60
C THR A 189 11.11 -11.85 7.35
N LEU A 190 11.37 -11.00 6.35
CA LEU A 190 12.03 -11.43 5.10
C LEU A 190 13.46 -11.89 5.35
N LYS A 191 14.20 -11.22 6.26
CA LYS A 191 15.53 -11.62 6.67
C LYS A 191 15.54 -13.02 7.29
N LYS A 192 14.62 -13.31 8.21
CA LYS A 192 14.49 -14.65 8.82
C LYS A 192 14.24 -15.75 7.78
N VAL A 193 13.43 -15.47 6.76
CA VAL A 193 13.19 -16.43 5.67
C VAL A 193 14.44 -16.66 4.84
N ALA A 194 15.19 -15.59 4.51
CA ALA A 194 16.46 -15.71 3.81
C ALA A 194 17.44 -16.59 4.59
N GLU A 195 17.62 -16.31 5.89
CA GLU A 195 18.54 -17.05 6.76
C GLU A 195 18.13 -18.51 6.91
N GLN A 196 16.83 -18.82 7.04
CA GLN A 196 16.32 -20.19 7.08
C GLN A 196 16.58 -20.98 5.79
N ARG A 197 16.64 -20.28 4.65
CA ARG A 197 17.00 -20.85 3.34
C ARG A 197 18.51 -20.91 3.10
N GLY A 198 19.33 -20.44 4.04
CA GLY A 198 20.78 -20.33 3.88
C GLY A 198 21.21 -19.21 2.93
N GLU A 199 20.33 -18.25 2.65
CA GLU A 199 20.59 -17.10 1.79
C GLU A 199 20.99 -15.87 2.63
N ASN A 200 21.93 -15.06 2.13
CA ASN A 200 22.28 -13.79 2.76
C ASN A 200 21.24 -12.71 2.38
N TRP A 201 20.55 -12.16 3.38
CA TRP A 201 19.51 -11.14 3.17
C TRP A 201 20.04 -9.84 2.53
N GLU A 202 21.23 -9.38 2.92
CA GLU A 202 21.78 -8.13 2.39
C GLU A 202 22.11 -8.26 0.90
N ASP A 203 22.68 -9.41 0.51
CA ASP A 203 22.96 -9.70 -0.90
C ASP A 203 21.67 -9.79 -1.71
N LYS A 204 20.65 -10.49 -1.18
CA LYS A 204 19.34 -10.60 -1.81
C LYS A 204 18.67 -9.23 -1.97
N LEU A 205 18.66 -8.42 -0.91
CA LEU A 205 18.09 -7.07 -0.94
C LEU A 205 18.83 -6.16 -1.92
N SER A 206 20.15 -6.26 -1.99
CA SER A 206 20.97 -5.55 -2.98
C SER A 206 20.57 -5.96 -4.41
N GLN A 207 20.38 -7.26 -4.65
CA GLN A 207 19.94 -7.76 -5.95
C GLN A 207 18.53 -7.30 -6.30
N LEU A 208 17.57 -7.33 -5.36
CA LEU A 208 16.21 -6.84 -5.58
C LEU A 208 16.20 -5.35 -5.94
N LYS A 209 17.04 -4.52 -5.29
CA LYS A 209 17.20 -3.10 -5.63
C LYS A 209 17.81 -2.93 -7.02
N LYS A 210 18.85 -3.69 -7.35
CA LYS A 210 19.51 -3.66 -8.68
C LYS A 210 18.53 -4.04 -9.80
N ASN A 211 17.67 -5.03 -9.54
CA ASN A 211 16.63 -5.48 -10.46
C ASN A 211 15.40 -4.57 -10.49
N LYS A 212 15.37 -3.48 -9.71
CA LYS A 212 14.21 -2.58 -9.57
C LYS A 212 12.93 -3.32 -9.12
N GLN A 213 13.09 -4.33 -8.28
CA GLN A 213 11.99 -5.09 -7.69
C GLN A 213 11.55 -4.51 -6.33
N TRP A 214 12.39 -3.69 -5.68
CA TRP A 214 12.15 -3.19 -4.33
C TRP A 214 11.81 -1.69 -4.31
N HIS A 215 10.55 -1.35 -3.99
CA HIS A 215 10.04 0.02 -4.06
C HIS A 215 9.50 0.48 -2.71
N VAL A 216 10.07 1.54 -2.12
CA VAL A 216 9.70 2.01 -0.77
C VAL A 216 9.41 3.50 -0.80
N GLU A 217 8.21 3.88 -0.38
CA GLU A 217 7.80 5.27 -0.15
C GLU A 217 7.02 5.37 1.16
N VAL A 218 7.75 5.56 2.26
CA VAL A 218 7.19 5.64 3.61
C VAL A 218 7.46 7.00 4.24
N TYR A 219 6.49 7.51 4.99
CA TYR A 219 6.52 8.85 5.60
C TYR A 219 6.30 8.81 7.11
#